data_AF-A0A5B8JBW7-F1
#
_entry.id   AF-A0A5B8JBW7-F1
#
_cell.length_a   1.000
_cell.length_b   1.000
_cell.length_c   1.000
_cell.angle_alpha   90.00
_cell.angle_beta   90.00
_cell.angle_gamma   90.00
#
_symmetry.space_group_name_H-M   'P 1'
#
loop_
_entity.id
_entity.type
_entity.pdbx_description
1 polymer ?
#
loop_
_entity_poly.entity_id
_entity_poly.type
_entity_poly.pdbx_seq_one_letter_code
_entity_poly.pdbx_strand_id
1 'polypeptide(L)'
;MSGPVEGEGDDEPEEVRGAPRAPGRGPAGAAHRSPPEPAAVPRPADSPGERAEPYGPGYGAPPADHPAEADMPRTPDEPIHAMDEGDDTEGPFTHRVLKSLLGAWALTACSAEETAAVEDHLGGCPPCAEEAERLRGAVELLHTERDLDLPASLRFRVLENCLVRRPPRIPVPDWAAPYDAETARLDALLRDIGARDWDVRVPLRWFDGLRAVEQWTTVSRVIGHLTSVDGLVAGALGLADPIGREAPRVPTERTEKFWRSESGPSGRAVHPPWREQSHALIRTVSFAGPGAADLSVSYGDFSLPLRDSMIDRAFECWIHADDIAGAVAYPYDPPRGPHLNRMIDLAARLLPAVLAGRRQAGLAGPVRQLVTAGSPGRSVHLEVEGSGGGNWYIALDSPAALGSPDHTVAQVALDAVEFCKLVAGHVPPQEAAAGQDGDREAIRDLLFAAASLSRL
;
A
#
# COMPACT_ATOMS: atom_id res chain seq x y z
N MET A 1 -92.80 -71.30 -1.68
CA MET A 1 -91.67 -72.18 -1.30
C MET A 1 -90.38 -71.53 -1.78
N SER A 2 -89.23 -72.00 -1.28
CA SER A 2 -87.80 -71.65 -1.48
C SER A 2 -87.36 -71.07 -2.85
N GLY A 3 -86.17 -70.45 -3.03
CA GLY A 3 -85.00 -70.27 -2.14
C GLY A 3 -83.91 -69.34 -2.76
N PRO A 4 -82.72 -69.15 -2.13
CA PRO A 4 -81.84 -67.97 -2.33
C PRO A 4 -80.42 -68.24 -2.90
N VAL A 5 -79.60 -67.19 -3.11
CA VAL A 5 -78.13 -67.07 -2.83
C VAL A 5 -77.62 -65.61 -3.12
N GLU A 6 -76.37 -65.30 -2.75
CA GLU A 6 -75.72 -63.98 -2.56
C GLU A 6 -74.81 -63.53 -3.74
N GLY A 7 -74.26 -62.29 -3.68
CA GLY A 7 -72.95 -61.95 -4.28
C GLY A 7 -72.80 -60.60 -5.00
N GLU A 8 -71.79 -59.80 -4.60
CA GLU A 8 -71.10 -58.70 -5.34
C GLU A 8 -71.99 -57.50 -5.84
N GLY A 9 -71.49 -56.30 -6.17
CA GLY A 9 -70.18 -55.65 -6.08
C GLY A 9 -70.27 -54.26 -6.76
N ASP A 10 -69.53 -53.23 -6.31
CA ASP A 10 -69.58 -51.86 -6.89
C ASP A 10 -68.16 -51.28 -7.15
N ASP A 11 -67.90 -50.91 -8.41
CA ASP A 11 -66.71 -50.26 -8.99
C ASP A 11 -67.02 -48.75 -9.32
N GLU A 12 -66.15 -47.82 -9.75
CA GLU A 12 -64.80 -47.81 -10.40
C GLU A 12 -63.96 -46.55 -10.00
N PRO A 13 -62.65 -46.38 -10.40
CA PRO A 13 -61.62 -45.50 -9.77
C PRO A 13 -61.46 -44.06 -10.38
N GLU A 14 -60.31 -43.38 -10.61
CA GLU A 14 -58.96 -43.70 -11.19
C GLU A 14 -57.78 -42.91 -10.50
N GLU A 15 -56.74 -42.38 -11.21
CA GLU A 15 -55.57 -41.69 -10.60
C GLU A 15 -55.87 -40.29 -9.98
N VAL A 16 -55.12 -39.70 -9.00
CA VAL A 16 -53.79 -39.90 -8.36
C VAL A 16 -52.69 -38.88 -8.76
N ARG A 17 -51.68 -38.73 -7.87
CA ARG A 17 -50.41 -37.96 -7.91
C ARG A 17 -50.45 -36.49 -7.40
N GLY A 18 -49.74 -36.12 -6.31
CA GLY A 18 -49.05 -36.97 -5.33
C GLY A 18 -48.07 -36.25 -4.39
N ALA A 19 -47.76 -36.91 -3.26
CA ALA A 19 -46.64 -36.68 -2.33
C ALA A 19 -46.66 -35.40 -1.43
N PRO A 20 -46.00 -35.41 -0.24
CA PRO A 20 -46.56 -34.72 0.93
C PRO A 20 -45.69 -33.63 1.58
N ARG A 21 -46.35 -32.72 2.32
CA ARG A 21 -45.71 -31.82 3.30
C ARG A 21 -45.29 -32.59 4.56
N ALA A 22 -44.05 -32.39 5.03
CA ALA A 22 -43.60 -32.85 6.34
C ALA A 22 -44.18 -31.97 7.49
N PRO A 23 -44.38 -32.51 8.70
CA PRO A 23 -44.98 -31.78 9.82
C PRO A 23 -43.99 -30.83 10.51
N GLY A 24 -44.52 -29.73 11.05
CA GLY A 24 -43.73 -28.76 11.81
C GLY A 24 -43.22 -29.31 13.15
N ARG A 25 -42.03 -28.87 13.57
CA ARG A 25 -41.48 -29.13 14.91
C ARG A 25 -41.66 -27.90 15.81
N GLY A 26 -42.13 -28.12 17.04
CA GLY A 26 -42.05 -27.15 18.12
C GLY A 26 -40.62 -26.99 18.67
N PRO A 27 -40.37 -25.98 19.50
CA PRO A 27 -39.02 -25.67 19.99
C PRO A 27 -38.53 -26.70 21.01
N ALA A 28 -37.31 -27.19 20.82
CA ALA A 28 -36.55 -27.92 21.84
C ALA A 28 -35.43 -27.01 22.36
N GLY A 29 -35.38 -26.80 23.67
CA GLY A 29 -34.39 -25.91 24.29
C GLY A 29 -32.98 -26.51 24.24
N ALA A 30 -32.05 -25.82 23.56
CA ALA A 30 -30.63 -26.12 23.64
C ALA A 30 -30.01 -25.32 24.80
N ALA A 31 -29.41 -26.02 25.78
CA ALA A 31 -28.67 -25.36 26.85
C ALA A 31 -27.38 -24.74 26.30
N HIS A 32 -27.10 -23.47 26.66
CA HIS A 32 -25.83 -22.83 26.32
C HIS A 32 -24.65 -23.63 26.91
N ARG A 33 -23.84 -24.24 26.04
CA ARG A 33 -22.44 -24.52 26.32
C ARG A 33 -21.62 -23.43 25.65
N SER A 34 -20.72 -22.81 26.41
CA SER A 34 -19.74 -21.87 25.85
C SER A 34 -18.87 -22.56 24.81
N PRO A 35 -18.44 -21.87 23.74
CA PRO A 35 -17.35 -22.36 22.91
C PRO A 35 -16.05 -22.47 23.74
N PRO A 36 -15.13 -23.38 23.39
CA PRO A 36 -13.80 -23.40 23.98
C PRO A 36 -13.01 -22.14 23.58
N GLU A 37 -12.05 -21.74 24.42
CA GLU A 37 -11.15 -20.62 24.13
C GLU A 37 -10.25 -20.94 22.90
N PRO A 38 -9.95 -19.95 22.05
CA PRO A 38 -8.95 -20.12 21.01
C PRO A 38 -7.55 -20.32 21.62
N ALA A 39 -6.83 -21.33 21.15
CA ALA A 39 -5.49 -21.63 21.66
C ALA A 39 -4.51 -20.47 21.39
N ALA A 40 -3.79 -20.04 22.42
CA ALA A 40 -2.80 -18.97 22.31
C ALA A 40 -1.63 -19.38 21.39
N VAL A 41 -1.26 -18.49 20.46
CA VAL A 41 -0.07 -18.67 19.61
C VAL A 41 1.19 -18.61 20.48
N PRO A 42 2.10 -19.60 20.41
CA PRO A 42 3.35 -19.56 21.16
C PRO A 42 4.21 -18.36 20.75
N ARG A 43 4.69 -17.60 21.75
CA ARG A 43 5.78 -16.64 21.52
C ARG A 43 7.10 -17.38 21.26
N PRO A 44 7.98 -16.88 20.37
CA PRO A 44 9.37 -17.31 20.34
C PRO A 44 10.02 -17.13 21.71
N ALA A 45 10.87 -18.07 22.11
CA ALA A 45 11.61 -17.97 23.37
C ALA A 45 12.92 -17.19 23.17
N ASP A 46 13.22 -16.27 24.08
CA ASP A 46 14.51 -15.57 24.10
C ASP A 46 15.67 -16.55 24.20
N SER A 47 16.67 -16.38 23.33
CA SER A 47 17.95 -17.09 23.41
C SER A 47 19.08 -16.09 23.67
N PRO A 48 20.08 -16.44 24.50
CA PRO A 48 20.96 -15.45 25.12
C PRO A 48 21.99 -14.87 24.15
N GLY A 49 22.19 -13.55 24.22
CA GLY A 49 22.89 -12.79 23.18
C GLY A 49 24.40 -12.96 23.11
N GLU A 50 24.91 -13.00 21.88
CA GLU A 50 26.29 -12.66 21.54
C GLU A 50 26.44 -11.15 21.32
N ARG A 51 27.63 -10.60 21.53
CA ARG A 51 27.92 -9.17 21.32
C ARG A 51 28.50 -8.95 19.92
N ALA A 52 27.81 -8.14 19.11
CA ALA A 52 28.40 -7.53 17.92
C ALA A 52 28.78 -6.07 18.24
N GLU A 53 30.02 -5.66 17.93
CA GLU A 53 30.46 -4.27 18.09
C GLU A 53 30.07 -3.42 16.87
N PRO A 54 29.76 -2.12 17.04
CA PRO A 54 29.25 -1.27 15.97
C PRO A 54 30.36 -0.84 14.98
N TYR A 55 30.33 -1.41 13.78
CA TYR A 55 31.23 -1.01 12.69
C TYR A 55 30.78 0.32 12.06
N GLY A 56 31.34 1.44 12.50
CA GLY A 56 31.04 2.77 11.97
C GLY A 56 31.81 3.08 10.68
N PRO A 57 31.18 3.61 9.61
CA PRO A 57 31.86 4.00 8.39
C PRO A 57 32.68 5.29 8.60
N GLY A 58 33.99 5.14 8.78
CA GLY A 58 34.93 6.27 8.89
C GLY A 58 35.21 6.92 7.53
N TYR A 59 34.70 8.13 7.32
CA TYR A 59 35.02 8.95 6.16
C TYR A 59 36.43 9.55 6.27
N GLY A 60 37.44 8.82 5.78
CA GLY A 60 38.78 9.36 5.57
C GLY A 60 38.82 10.26 4.34
N ALA A 61 39.34 11.48 4.48
CA ALA A 61 39.57 12.37 3.34
C ALA A 61 40.78 11.88 2.51
N PRO A 62 40.72 11.94 1.16
CA PRO A 62 41.88 11.65 0.32
C PRO A 62 42.94 12.76 0.45
N PRO A 63 44.24 12.43 0.28
CA PRO A 63 45.31 13.43 0.27
C PRO A 63 45.25 14.29 -1.01
N ALA A 64 45.76 15.51 -0.92
CA ALA A 64 45.91 16.41 -2.06
C ALA A 64 47.28 16.19 -2.74
N ASP A 65 47.30 15.55 -3.91
CA ASP A 65 48.48 15.51 -4.77
C ASP A 65 48.68 16.86 -5.45
N HIS A 66 49.80 17.53 -5.15
CA HIS A 66 50.23 18.73 -5.86
C HIS A 66 50.99 18.34 -7.15
N PRO A 67 50.57 18.80 -8.34
CA PRO A 67 51.40 18.73 -9.54
C PRO A 67 52.66 19.60 -9.37
N ALA A 68 53.81 19.07 -9.77
CA ALA A 68 55.07 19.81 -9.74
C ALA A 68 55.15 20.87 -10.84
N GLU A 69 56.06 21.84 -10.66
CA GLU A 69 56.27 22.97 -11.57
C GLU A 69 56.68 22.51 -12.98
N ALA A 70 56.08 23.13 -14.01
CA ALA A 70 56.48 22.99 -15.40
C ALA A 70 57.09 24.31 -15.89
N ASP A 71 58.37 24.27 -16.29
CA ASP A 71 59.15 25.43 -16.71
C ASP A 71 58.62 26.05 -18.01
N MET A 72 58.61 27.38 -18.08
CA MET A 72 58.07 28.16 -19.22
C MET A 72 59.07 29.28 -19.58
N PRO A 73 59.48 29.39 -20.86
CA PRO A 73 60.64 30.20 -21.25
C PRO A 73 60.37 31.71 -21.17
N ARG A 74 61.39 32.46 -20.71
CA ARG A 74 61.39 33.93 -20.68
C ARG A 74 61.21 34.54 -22.07
N THR A 75 60.33 35.53 -22.18
CA THR A 75 60.32 36.53 -23.26
C THR A 75 60.95 37.86 -22.79
N PRO A 76 61.44 38.73 -23.69
CA PRO A 76 62.16 39.96 -23.32
C PRO A 76 61.23 41.13 -22.93
N ASP A 77 61.81 42.18 -22.36
CA ASP A 77 61.13 43.41 -21.93
C ASP A 77 60.48 44.21 -23.09
N GLU A 78 59.22 44.60 -22.91
CA GLU A 78 58.62 45.81 -23.50
C GLU A 78 57.80 46.55 -22.41
N PRO A 79 57.62 47.88 -22.52
CA PRO A 79 57.55 48.74 -21.34
C PRO A 79 56.20 48.76 -20.59
N ILE A 80 56.30 48.97 -19.28
CA ILE A 80 55.19 49.15 -18.35
C ILE A 80 54.37 50.39 -18.76
N HIS A 81 53.15 50.18 -19.25
CA HIS A 81 52.14 51.24 -19.27
C HIS A 81 51.60 51.45 -17.85
N ALA A 82 51.38 52.73 -17.50
CA ALA A 82 51.21 53.19 -16.13
C ALA A 82 50.12 52.45 -15.34
N MET A 83 50.41 52.21 -14.06
CA MET A 83 49.38 51.93 -13.06
C MET A 83 48.44 53.13 -12.95
N ASP A 84 47.13 52.90 -13.06
CA ASP A 84 46.12 53.85 -12.64
C ASP A 84 45.71 53.49 -11.20
N GLU A 85 46.13 54.29 -10.23
CA GLU A 85 45.92 54.04 -8.81
C GLU A 85 44.62 54.71 -8.33
N GLY A 86 43.55 53.92 -8.24
CA GLY A 86 42.27 54.32 -7.63
C GLY A 86 41.33 53.11 -7.52
N ASP A 87 40.58 52.89 -6.45
CA ASP A 87 40.49 53.64 -5.18
C ASP A 87 40.26 52.62 -4.04
N ASP A 88 40.92 52.79 -2.89
CA ASP A 88 40.83 51.87 -1.74
C ASP A 88 39.63 52.25 -0.86
N THR A 89 38.42 51.88 -1.31
CA THR A 89 37.21 52.06 -0.52
C THR A 89 37.16 51.12 0.69
N GLU A 90 36.97 51.68 1.89
CA GLU A 90 36.97 50.94 3.15
C GLU A 90 35.80 49.93 3.25
N GLY A 91 36.10 48.66 2.96
CA GLY A 91 35.16 47.55 3.11
C GLY A 91 35.88 46.19 3.09
N PRO A 92 35.23 45.08 3.49
CA PRO A 92 35.85 43.76 3.51
C PRO A 92 36.15 43.18 2.12
N PHE A 93 35.56 43.75 1.06
CA PHE A 93 35.73 43.32 -0.33
C PHE A 93 36.35 44.45 -1.15
N THR A 94 37.65 44.35 -1.46
CA THR A 94 38.31 45.29 -2.38
C THR A 94 37.89 45.00 -3.83
N HIS A 95 38.03 45.97 -4.74
CA HIS A 95 37.75 45.80 -6.17
C HIS A 95 38.41 44.54 -6.76
N ARG A 96 39.64 44.21 -6.33
CA ARG A 96 40.36 43.01 -6.77
C ARG A 96 39.67 41.71 -6.36
N VAL A 97 39.10 41.66 -5.15
CA VAL A 97 38.33 40.49 -4.66
C VAL A 97 37.02 40.39 -5.42
N LEU A 98 36.28 41.50 -5.54
CA LEU A 98 35.00 41.56 -6.26
C LEU A 98 35.14 41.14 -7.73
N LYS A 99 36.20 41.61 -8.40
CA LYS A 99 36.55 41.21 -9.77
C LYS A 99 36.88 39.71 -9.88
N SER A 100 37.46 39.10 -8.85
CA SER A 100 37.70 37.64 -8.82
C SER A 100 36.44 36.82 -8.56
N LEU A 101 35.43 37.39 -7.87
CA LEU A 101 34.15 36.74 -7.60
C LEU A 101 33.20 36.72 -8.81
N LEU A 102 33.43 37.53 -9.86
CA LEU A 102 32.52 37.63 -11.01
C LEU A 102 32.20 36.28 -11.68
N GLY A 103 33.19 35.37 -11.77
CA GLY A 103 32.98 34.03 -12.32
C GLY A 103 32.10 33.13 -11.42
N ALA A 104 32.25 33.24 -10.10
CA ALA A 104 31.41 32.53 -9.15
C ALA A 104 29.98 33.13 -9.09
N TRP A 105 29.85 34.45 -9.20
CA TRP A 105 28.58 35.16 -9.25
C TRP A 105 27.79 34.85 -10.54
N ALA A 106 28.46 34.81 -11.69
CA ALA A 106 27.85 34.38 -12.96
C ALA A 106 27.34 32.92 -12.91
N LEU A 107 28.01 32.05 -12.15
CA LEU A 107 27.60 30.67 -11.86
C LEU A 107 26.60 30.54 -10.69
N THR A 108 26.16 31.63 -10.06
CA THR A 108 25.32 31.64 -8.84
C THR A 108 25.88 30.83 -7.66
N ALA A 109 27.22 30.77 -7.55
CA ALA A 109 27.97 30.00 -6.56
C ALA A 109 28.46 30.83 -5.35
N CYS A 110 28.26 32.16 -5.37
CA CYS A 110 28.57 33.05 -4.24
C CYS A 110 27.59 32.87 -3.07
N SER A 111 28.04 33.20 -1.85
CA SER A 111 27.14 33.41 -0.71
C SER A 111 26.26 34.65 -0.90
N ALA A 112 25.24 34.82 -0.05
CA ALA A 112 24.36 35.98 -0.10
C ALA A 112 25.10 37.31 0.17
N GLU A 113 26.14 37.30 1.01
CA GLU A 113 26.95 38.47 1.34
C GLU A 113 27.86 38.87 0.16
N GLU A 114 28.57 37.90 -0.42
CA GLU A 114 29.38 38.10 -1.62
C GLU A 114 28.53 38.52 -2.83
N THR A 115 27.31 37.97 -2.97
CA THR A 115 26.40 38.32 -4.07
C THR A 115 25.97 39.79 -3.98
N ALA A 116 25.55 40.24 -2.80
CA ALA A 116 25.18 41.65 -2.58
C ALA A 116 26.38 42.61 -2.78
N ALA A 117 27.57 42.22 -2.32
CA ALA A 117 28.79 43.02 -2.50
C ALA A 117 29.21 43.12 -3.99
N VAL A 118 29.06 42.04 -4.76
CA VAL A 118 29.28 42.08 -6.21
C VAL A 118 28.23 42.95 -6.91
N GLU A 119 26.95 42.79 -6.60
CA GLU A 119 25.87 43.55 -7.26
C GLU A 119 25.97 45.07 -7.06
N ASP A 120 26.29 45.51 -5.84
CA ASP A 120 26.58 46.93 -5.54
C ASP A 120 27.79 47.43 -6.36
N HIS A 121 28.85 46.61 -6.42
CA HIS A 121 30.05 46.94 -7.20
C HIS A 121 29.80 47.03 -8.71
N LEU A 122 28.95 46.16 -9.28
CA LEU A 122 28.57 46.23 -10.70
C LEU A 122 27.81 47.53 -11.03
N GLY A 123 27.05 48.07 -10.08
CA GLY A 123 26.41 49.39 -10.21
C GLY A 123 27.40 50.55 -10.30
N GLY A 124 28.58 50.42 -9.68
CA GLY A 124 29.64 51.44 -9.66
C GLY A 124 30.77 51.26 -10.67
N CYS A 125 30.98 50.06 -11.22
CA CYS A 125 32.17 49.71 -12.00
C CYS A 125 31.83 49.17 -13.41
N PRO A 126 31.71 50.04 -14.44
CA PRO A 126 31.36 49.62 -15.81
C PRO A 126 32.26 48.52 -16.41
N PRO A 127 33.60 48.50 -16.21
CA PRO A 127 34.44 47.40 -16.71
C PRO A 127 34.14 46.04 -16.07
N CYS A 128 33.70 46.00 -14.81
CA CYS A 128 33.24 44.78 -14.15
C CYS A 128 31.83 44.39 -14.59
N ALA A 129 30.94 45.35 -14.85
CA ALA A 129 29.61 45.06 -15.42
C ALA A 129 29.71 44.43 -16.82
N GLU A 130 30.57 44.96 -17.69
CA GLU A 130 30.82 44.41 -19.02
C GLU A 130 31.42 42.99 -18.96
N GLU A 131 32.34 42.74 -18.02
CA GLU A 131 32.91 41.41 -17.80
C GLU A 131 31.90 40.43 -17.19
N ALA A 132 31.07 40.88 -16.25
CA ALA A 132 30.02 40.08 -15.64
C ALA A 132 28.96 39.65 -16.66
N GLU A 133 28.61 40.53 -17.60
CA GLU A 133 27.70 40.22 -18.72
C GLU A 133 28.33 39.22 -19.70
N ARG A 134 29.61 39.39 -20.06
CA ARG A 134 30.37 38.39 -20.84
C ARG A 134 30.37 37.02 -20.17
N LEU A 135 30.60 36.98 -18.85
CA LEU A 135 30.63 35.74 -18.07
C LEU A 135 29.24 35.10 -18.00
N ARG A 136 28.15 35.86 -17.88
CA ARG A 136 26.78 35.33 -17.96
C ARG A 136 26.49 34.73 -19.34
N GLY A 137 26.77 35.43 -20.44
CA GLY A 137 26.60 34.89 -21.79
C GLY A 137 27.46 33.64 -22.06
N ALA A 138 28.66 33.56 -21.47
CA ALA A 138 29.48 32.35 -21.52
C ALA A 138 28.88 31.19 -20.71
N VAL A 139 28.28 31.47 -19.54
CA VAL A 139 27.57 30.45 -18.73
C VAL A 139 26.31 29.94 -19.44
N GLU A 140 25.56 30.81 -20.14
CA GLU A 140 24.43 30.40 -20.97
C GLU A 140 24.85 29.44 -22.10
N LEU A 141 25.96 29.72 -22.79
CA LEU A 141 26.53 28.83 -23.82
C LEU A 141 27.05 27.50 -23.25
N LEU A 142 27.38 27.44 -21.97
CA LEU A 142 27.75 26.21 -21.25
C LEU A 142 26.53 25.49 -20.66
N HIS A 143 25.34 26.10 -20.69
CA HIS A 143 24.12 25.50 -20.15
C HIS A 143 23.48 24.58 -21.19
N THR A 144 23.92 23.33 -21.23
CA THR A 144 23.14 22.25 -21.87
C THR A 144 21.71 22.31 -21.31
N GLU A 145 20.71 22.41 -22.19
CA GLU A 145 19.30 22.38 -21.82
C GLU A 145 19.04 21.14 -20.95
N ARG A 146 18.82 21.38 -19.65
CA ARG A 146 18.48 20.32 -18.71
C ARG A 146 16.98 20.12 -18.76
N ASP A 147 16.59 18.86 -18.94
CA ASP A 147 15.21 18.45 -18.78
C ASP A 147 14.67 18.93 -17.41
N LEU A 148 13.50 19.57 -17.45
CA LEU A 148 12.84 20.09 -16.26
C LEU A 148 12.09 18.98 -15.50
N ASP A 149 11.92 17.81 -16.11
CA ASP A 149 11.36 16.62 -15.48
C ASP A 149 12.33 16.04 -14.44
N LEU A 150 12.28 16.63 -13.24
CA LEU A 150 12.98 16.14 -12.05
C LEU A 150 12.57 14.68 -11.77
N PRO A 151 13.53 13.75 -11.58
CA PRO A 151 13.20 12.36 -11.27
C PRO A 151 12.27 12.26 -10.06
N ALA A 152 11.19 11.47 -10.13
CA ALA A 152 10.21 11.34 -9.04
C ALA A 152 10.87 10.96 -7.68
N SER A 153 11.97 10.21 -7.72
CA SER A 153 12.79 9.85 -6.56
C SER A 153 13.52 11.03 -5.90
N LEU A 154 13.68 12.17 -6.57
CA LEU A 154 14.27 13.38 -6.00
C LEU A 154 13.33 14.01 -4.96
N ARG A 155 12.03 14.13 -5.27
CA ARG A 155 11.02 14.63 -4.31
C ARG A 155 11.02 13.78 -3.04
N PHE A 156 11.10 12.46 -3.18
CA PHE A 156 11.21 11.54 -2.05
C PHE A 156 12.48 11.81 -1.22
N ARG A 157 13.67 11.78 -1.84
CA ARG A 157 14.96 12.01 -1.15
C ARG A 157 15.04 13.38 -0.46
N VAL A 158 14.45 14.42 -1.04
CA VAL A 158 14.38 15.76 -0.43
C VAL A 158 13.47 15.74 0.81
N LEU A 159 12.27 15.15 0.71
CA LEU A 159 11.35 15.05 1.85
C LEU A 159 11.92 14.18 2.97
N GLU A 160 12.57 13.07 2.64
CA GLU A 160 13.30 12.20 3.55
C GLU A 160 14.42 12.96 4.28
N ASN A 161 15.28 13.70 3.57
CA ASN A 161 16.33 14.51 4.19
C ASN A 161 15.75 15.61 5.11
N CYS A 162 14.65 16.24 4.70
CA CYS A 162 13.93 17.21 5.53
C CYS A 162 13.35 16.59 6.82
N LEU A 163 12.80 15.37 6.75
CA LEU A 163 12.26 14.65 7.91
C LEU A 163 13.38 14.14 8.83
N VAL A 164 14.53 13.73 8.29
CA VAL A 164 15.72 13.39 9.09
C VAL A 164 16.26 14.62 9.83
N ARG A 165 16.30 15.79 9.19
CA ARG A 165 16.69 17.06 9.83
C ARG A 165 15.67 17.59 10.83
N ARG A 166 14.38 17.32 10.61
CA ARG A 166 13.26 17.80 11.44
C ARG A 166 12.22 16.68 11.62
N PRO A 167 12.48 15.72 12.53
CA PRO A 167 11.57 14.60 12.75
C PRO A 167 10.20 15.07 13.25
N PRO A 168 9.11 14.36 12.90
CA PRO A 168 7.79 14.68 13.40
C PRO A 168 7.73 14.47 14.92
N ARG A 169 7.15 15.45 15.64
CA ARG A 169 7.01 15.39 17.12
C ARG A 169 6.23 14.15 17.60
N ILE A 170 5.30 13.69 16.77
CA ILE A 170 4.55 12.45 16.93
C ILE A 170 4.67 11.73 15.57
N PRO A 171 5.47 10.65 15.46
CA PRO A 171 5.55 9.88 14.22
C PRO A 171 4.31 9.01 14.03
N VAL A 172 3.93 8.76 12.77
CA VAL A 172 2.99 7.68 12.43
C VAL A 172 3.70 6.34 12.65
N PRO A 173 3.11 5.34 13.31
CA PRO A 173 3.73 4.02 13.47
C PRO A 173 3.97 3.36 12.10
N ASP A 174 5.11 2.71 11.90
CA ASP A 174 5.49 2.15 10.60
C ASP A 174 4.41 1.26 9.97
N TRP A 175 3.72 0.44 10.78
CA TRP A 175 2.65 -0.45 10.33
C TRP A 175 1.37 0.27 9.88
N ALA A 176 1.17 1.52 10.29
CA ALA A 176 0.08 2.38 9.84
C ALA A 176 0.46 3.30 8.66
N ALA A 177 1.77 3.47 8.37
CA ALA A 177 2.25 4.34 7.31
C ALA A 177 1.74 4.01 5.89
N PRO A 178 1.43 2.74 5.53
CA PRO A 178 0.73 2.45 4.27
C PRO A 178 -0.69 3.03 4.23
N TYR A 179 -1.48 2.91 5.30
CA TYR A 179 -2.83 3.46 5.35
C TYR A 179 -2.81 5.00 5.29
N ASP A 180 -1.89 5.64 6.01
CA ASP A 180 -1.67 7.09 5.96
C ASP A 180 -1.38 7.57 4.53
N ALA A 181 -0.50 6.88 3.80
CA ALA A 181 -0.15 7.23 2.43
C ALA A 181 -1.28 6.97 1.43
N GLU A 182 -1.89 5.77 1.43
CA GLU A 182 -2.91 5.47 0.41
C GLU A 182 -4.20 6.27 0.64
N THR A 183 -4.59 6.55 1.90
CA THR A 183 -5.69 7.50 2.18
C THR A 183 -5.34 8.93 1.80
N ALA A 184 -4.10 9.40 2.02
CA ALA A 184 -3.67 10.73 1.57
C ALA A 184 -3.64 10.87 0.03
N ARG A 185 -3.34 9.77 -0.70
CA ARG A 185 -3.38 9.73 -2.17
C ARG A 185 -4.82 9.75 -2.70
N LEU A 186 -5.73 8.97 -2.10
CA LEU A 186 -7.15 9.03 -2.44
C LEU A 186 -7.74 10.41 -2.09
N ASP A 187 -7.36 10.99 -0.94
CA ASP A 187 -7.76 12.35 -0.54
C ASP A 187 -7.22 13.45 -1.50
N ALA A 188 -6.16 13.20 -2.28
CA ALA A 188 -5.76 14.07 -3.38
C ALA A 188 -6.72 13.91 -4.57
N LEU A 189 -6.91 12.69 -5.08
CA LEU A 189 -7.83 12.38 -6.19
C LEU A 189 -9.23 12.98 -5.94
N LEU A 190 -9.80 12.76 -4.75
CA LEU A 190 -11.14 13.23 -4.39
C LEU A 190 -11.28 14.76 -4.27
N ARG A 191 -10.17 15.52 -4.24
CA ARG A 191 -10.21 16.99 -4.36
C ARG A 191 -10.27 17.45 -5.80
N ASP A 192 -9.53 16.78 -6.67
CA ASP A 192 -9.27 17.19 -8.05
C ASP A 192 -10.43 16.82 -8.98
N ILE A 193 -11.16 15.73 -8.69
CA ILE A 193 -12.36 15.35 -9.45
C ILE A 193 -13.51 16.35 -9.29
N GLY A 194 -14.24 16.56 -10.38
CA GLY A 194 -15.37 17.48 -10.47
C GLY A 194 -16.63 16.96 -9.76
N ALA A 195 -17.58 17.87 -9.54
CA ALA A 195 -18.82 17.56 -8.81
C ALA A 195 -19.70 16.47 -9.49
N ARG A 196 -19.55 16.24 -10.80
CA ARG A 196 -20.27 15.20 -11.55
C ARG A 196 -19.64 13.81 -11.39
N ASP A 197 -18.35 13.76 -11.08
CA ASP A 197 -17.58 12.52 -11.09
C ASP A 197 -17.90 11.65 -9.86
N TRP A 198 -18.48 12.26 -8.82
CA TRP A 198 -19.04 11.60 -7.65
C TRP A 198 -20.17 10.61 -7.92
N ASP A 199 -20.83 10.75 -9.09
CA ASP A 199 -21.91 9.90 -9.56
C ASP A 199 -21.52 9.06 -10.80
N VAL A 200 -20.24 9.13 -11.24
CA VAL A 200 -19.70 8.25 -12.28
C VAL A 200 -19.74 6.80 -11.80
N ARG A 201 -20.05 5.90 -12.73
CA ARG A 201 -20.20 4.47 -12.45
C ARG A 201 -18.84 3.81 -12.27
N VAL A 202 -18.63 3.22 -11.09
CA VAL A 202 -17.43 2.44 -10.74
C VAL A 202 -17.80 0.96 -10.66
N PRO A 203 -17.01 0.04 -11.23
CA PRO A 203 -17.19 -1.41 -11.03
C PRO A 203 -16.43 -1.86 -9.79
N LEU A 204 -17.14 -2.31 -8.75
CA LEU A 204 -16.51 -3.05 -7.65
C LEU A 204 -16.40 -4.53 -8.04
N ARG A 205 -15.24 -5.15 -7.79
CA ARG A 205 -14.94 -6.54 -8.16
C ARG A 205 -14.40 -7.33 -6.98
N TRP A 206 -14.84 -8.58 -6.87
CA TRP A 206 -14.34 -9.56 -5.90
C TRP A 206 -14.65 -10.98 -6.39
N PHE A 207 -14.20 -12.00 -5.66
CA PHE A 207 -14.37 -13.41 -5.99
C PHE A 207 -15.28 -14.10 -4.95
N ASP A 208 -16.41 -14.69 -5.36
CA ASP A 208 -17.38 -15.32 -4.45
C ASP A 208 -16.95 -16.72 -3.92
N GLY A 209 -15.66 -17.05 -4.06
CA GLY A 209 -15.10 -18.38 -3.79
C GLY A 209 -15.24 -19.36 -4.96
N LEU A 210 -16.11 -19.10 -5.94
CA LEU A 210 -16.32 -19.91 -7.14
C LEU A 210 -16.01 -19.16 -8.44
N ARG A 211 -16.32 -17.87 -8.52
CA ARG A 211 -16.21 -17.02 -9.72
C ARG A 211 -15.97 -15.56 -9.35
N ALA A 212 -15.49 -14.77 -10.31
CA ALA A 212 -15.50 -13.32 -10.20
C ALA A 212 -16.94 -12.78 -10.20
N VAL A 213 -17.15 -11.70 -9.44
CA VAL A 213 -18.40 -10.95 -9.34
C VAL A 213 -18.07 -9.47 -9.58
N GLU A 214 -18.90 -8.79 -10.37
CA GLU A 214 -18.81 -7.35 -10.61
C GLU A 214 -20.13 -6.68 -10.20
N GLN A 215 -20.07 -5.67 -9.34
CA GLN A 215 -21.20 -4.82 -9.00
C GLN A 215 -20.89 -3.36 -9.31
N TRP A 216 -21.71 -2.78 -10.18
CA TRP A 216 -21.62 -1.36 -10.50
C TRP A 216 -22.23 -0.49 -9.41
N THR A 217 -21.49 0.55 -9.03
CA THR A 217 -21.82 1.51 -7.97
C THR A 217 -21.41 2.92 -8.41
N THR A 218 -21.40 3.91 -7.51
CA THR A 218 -20.87 5.27 -7.77
C THR A 218 -19.62 5.56 -6.93
N VAL A 219 -18.77 6.51 -7.33
CA VAL A 219 -17.63 6.98 -6.53
C VAL A 219 -18.04 7.32 -5.10
N SER A 220 -19.15 8.05 -4.94
CA SER A 220 -19.75 8.36 -3.63
C SER A 220 -20.08 7.13 -2.78
N ARG A 221 -20.52 6.02 -3.40
CA ARG A 221 -20.79 4.74 -2.72
C ARG A 221 -19.53 3.92 -2.46
N VAL A 222 -18.46 4.04 -3.26
CA VAL A 222 -17.15 3.43 -2.96
C VAL A 222 -16.54 4.05 -1.71
N ILE A 223 -16.57 5.38 -1.58
CA ILE A 223 -16.12 6.06 -0.36
C ILE A 223 -17.03 5.70 0.82
N GLY A 224 -18.34 5.53 0.58
CA GLY A 224 -19.26 4.96 1.57
C GLY A 224 -18.86 3.54 2.05
N HIS A 225 -18.46 2.64 1.13
CA HIS A 225 -17.93 1.32 1.47
C HIS A 225 -16.68 1.42 2.36
N LEU A 226 -15.67 2.19 1.93
CA LEU A 226 -14.41 2.37 2.68
C LEU A 226 -14.68 2.90 4.10
N THR A 227 -15.46 3.98 4.21
CA THR A 227 -15.96 4.54 5.49
C THR A 227 -16.59 3.46 6.37
N SER A 228 -17.45 2.63 5.76
CA SER A 228 -18.20 1.59 6.45
C SER A 228 -17.28 0.50 7.02
N VAL A 229 -16.28 0.02 6.28
CA VAL A 229 -15.40 -1.09 6.73
C VAL A 229 -14.28 -0.58 7.63
N ASP A 230 -13.75 0.63 7.40
CA ASP A 230 -12.81 1.31 8.31
C ASP A 230 -13.41 1.54 9.72
N GLY A 231 -14.74 1.49 9.84
CA GLY A 231 -15.43 1.50 11.13
C GLY A 231 -15.11 0.30 12.03
N LEU A 232 -14.65 -0.84 11.48
CA LEU A 232 -14.14 -1.97 12.26
C LEU A 232 -12.88 -1.58 13.05
N VAL A 233 -11.95 -0.88 12.39
CA VAL A 233 -10.72 -0.36 12.99
C VAL A 233 -11.05 0.74 14.00
N ALA A 234 -12.00 1.61 13.67
CA ALA A 234 -12.49 2.66 14.58
C ALA A 234 -13.05 2.05 15.88
N GLY A 235 -13.91 1.02 15.77
CA GLY A 235 -14.48 0.33 16.92
C GLY A 235 -13.44 -0.39 17.78
N ALA A 236 -12.43 -1.02 17.17
CA ALA A 236 -11.31 -1.63 17.90
C ALA A 236 -10.43 -0.61 18.66
N LEU A 237 -10.37 0.63 18.16
CA LEU A 237 -9.70 1.77 18.80
C LEU A 237 -10.59 2.53 19.80
N GLY A 238 -11.84 2.10 20.01
CA GLY A 238 -12.79 2.78 20.90
C GLY A 238 -13.34 4.11 20.37
N LEU A 239 -13.17 4.38 19.06
CA LEU A 239 -13.74 5.52 18.36
C LEU A 239 -15.21 5.26 17.97
N ALA A 240 -15.89 6.28 17.46
CA ALA A 240 -17.24 6.14 16.94
C ALA A 240 -17.25 5.36 15.61
N ASP A 241 -18.10 4.33 15.54
CA ASP A 241 -18.40 3.63 14.28
C ASP A 241 -19.38 4.49 13.43
N PRO A 242 -19.11 4.75 12.14
CA PRO A 242 -19.98 5.55 11.28
C PRO A 242 -21.35 4.91 10.99
N ILE A 243 -21.53 3.61 11.23
CA ILE A 243 -22.85 2.92 11.18
C ILE A 243 -23.57 2.99 12.55
N GLY A 244 -22.85 3.39 13.61
CA GLY A 244 -23.35 3.46 14.99
C GLY A 244 -23.16 2.17 15.79
N ARG A 245 -23.72 2.13 17.00
CA ARG A 245 -23.44 1.06 18.00
C ARG A 245 -23.87 -0.36 17.59
N GLU A 246 -24.81 -0.47 16.66
CA GLU A 246 -25.34 -1.74 16.14
C GLU A 246 -24.79 -2.03 14.74
N ALA A 247 -23.53 -1.65 14.49
CA ALA A 247 -22.86 -1.96 13.24
C ALA A 247 -22.56 -3.48 13.14
N PRO A 248 -22.80 -4.12 11.98
CA PRO A 248 -22.36 -5.48 11.71
C PRO A 248 -20.82 -5.63 11.79
N ARG A 249 -20.34 -6.88 11.85
CA ARG A 249 -18.91 -7.20 11.85
C ARG A 249 -18.39 -7.68 10.50
N VAL A 250 -19.25 -8.28 9.69
CA VAL A 250 -18.92 -8.72 8.32
C VAL A 250 -18.86 -7.49 7.41
N PRO A 251 -17.76 -7.26 6.65
CA PRO A 251 -17.63 -6.12 5.74
C PRO A 251 -18.84 -5.91 4.83
N THR A 252 -19.35 -6.96 4.18
CA THR A 252 -20.45 -6.87 3.22
C THR A 252 -21.75 -6.40 3.86
N GLU A 253 -22.06 -6.89 5.07
CA GLU A 253 -23.23 -6.43 5.84
C GLU A 253 -23.10 -4.95 6.25
N ARG A 254 -21.88 -4.47 6.51
CA ARG A 254 -21.59 -3.06 6.81
C ARG A 254 -21.75 -2.19 5.56
N THR A 255 -21.17 -2.60 4.45
CA THR A 255 -21.29 -1.95 3.13
C THR A 255 -22.75 -1.80 2.73
N GLU A 256 -23.53 -2.88 2.80
CA GLU A 256 -24.96 -2.84 2.50
C GLU A 256 -25.75 -1.97 3.50
N LYS A 257 -25.50 -2.08 4.81
CA LYS A 257 -26.23 -1.28 5.81
C LYS A 257 -25.95 0.21 5.65
N PHE A 258 -24.73 0.59 5.27
CA PHE A 258 -24.39 1.98 4.93
C PHE A 258 -25.11 2.42 3.66
N TRP A 259 -25.05 1.65 2.58
CA TRP A 259 -25.73 1.97 1.30
C TRP A 259 -27.26 1.98 1.38
N ARG A 260 -27.86 1.30 2.37
CA ARG A 260 -29.31 1.33 2.66
C ARG A 260 -29.74 2.52 3.53
N SER A 261 -28.82 3.38 3.96
CA SER A 261 -29.13 4.55 4.80
C SER A 261 -29.57 5.75 3.97
N GLU A 262 -30.89 5.95 3.83
CA GLU A 262 -31.48 7.08 3.09
C GLU A 262 -31.09 8.46 3.67
N SER A 263 -30.74 8.51 4.96
CA SER A 263 -30.28 9.73 5.67
C SER A 263 -28.76 9.93 5.65
N GLY A 264 -28.01 9.08 4.94
CA GLY A 264 -26.55 9.17 4.85
C GLY A 264 -26.06 10.31 3.94
N PRO A 265 -24.79 10.74 4.06
CA PRO A 265 -24.19 11.64 3.09
C PRO A 265 -24.11 10.97 1.70
N SER A 266 -24.24 11.75 0.64
CA SER A 266 -24.24 11.29 -0.76
C SER A 266 -23.52 12.28 -1.69
N GLY A 267 -23.20 11.84 -2.91
CA GLY A 267 -22.35 12.61 -3.82
C GLY A 267 -21.03 13.00 -3.13
N ARG A 268 -20.58 14.25 -3.31
CA ARG A 268 -19.37 14.79 -2.64
C ARG A 268 -19.48 14.90 -1.11
N ALA A 269 -20.66 14.82 -0.52
CA ALA A 269 -20.83 15.01 0.93
C ALA A 269 -20.23 13.86 1.78
N VAL A 270 -19.87 12.73 1.16
CA VAL A 270 -19.18 11.61 1.83
C VAL A 270 -17.71 11.90 2.13
N HIS A 271 -17.08 12.84 1.41
CA HIS A 271 -15.64 13.09 1.49
C HIS A 271 -15.18 13.63 2.85
N PRO A 272 -15.82 14.65 3.47
CA PRO A 272 -15.35 15.16 4.76
C PRO A 272 -15.45 14.13 5.91
N PRO A 273 -16.57 13.38 6.10
CA PRO A 273 -16.65 12.35 7.14
C PRO A 273 -15.65 11.21 6.98
N TRP A 274 -15.47 10.69 5.76
CA TRP A 274 -14.46 9.67 5.45
C TRP A 274 -13.05 10.16 5.82
N ARG A 275 -12.71 11.38 5.40
CA ARG A 275 -11.41 11.97 5.66
C ARG A 275 -11.17 12.20 7.17
N GLU A 276 -12.19 12.69 7.88
CA GLU A 276 -12.12 12.88 9.33
C GLU A 276 -11.92 11.54 10.06
N GLN A 277 -12.56 10.46 9.61
CA GLN A 277 -12.34 9.11 10.12
C GLN A 277 -10.90 8.64 9.87
N SER A 278 -10.38 8.72 8.64
CA SER A 278 -8.99 8.32 8.33
C SER A 278 -7.97 9.11 9.16
N HIS A 279 -8.17 10.42 9.30
CA HIS A 279 -7.38 11.28 10.18
C HIS A 279 -7.48 10.87 11.66
N ALA A 280 -8.67 10.51 12.15
CA ALA A 280 -8.88 10.07 13.53
C ALA A 280 -8.24 8.71 13.83
N LEU A 281 -8.23 7.79 12.85
CA LEU A 281 -7.52 6.51 12.93
C LEU A 281 -6.02 6.73 13.06
N ILE A 282 -5.39 7.43 12.10
CA ILE A 282 -3.96 7.73 12.12
C ILE A 282 -3.55 8.50 13.38
N ARG A 283 -4.32 9.52 13.78
CA ARG A 283 -4.07 10.25 15.02
C ARG A 283 -4.10 9.34 16.24
N THR A 284 -5.11 8.47 16.35
CA THR A 284 -5.28 7.59 17.51
C THR A 284 -4.14 6.58 17.62
N VAL A 285 -3.76 5.90 16.53
CA VAL A 285 -2.63 4.95 16.57
C VAL A 285 -1.28 5.63 16.85
N SER A 286 -1.09 6.87 16.40
CA SER A 286 0.14 7.64 16.64
C SER A 286 0.30 8.14 18.08
N PHE A 287 -0.77 8.14 18.88
CA PHE A 287 -0.74 8.39 20.33
C PHE A 287 -0.88 7.11 21.17
N ALA A 288 -1.04 5.94 20.55
CA ALA A 288 -1.29 4.70 21.26
C ALA A 288 0.00 4.05 21.79
N GLY A 289 -0.11 3.31 22.90
CA GLY A 289 1.02 2.55 23.46
C GLY A 289 1.39 1.32 22.61
N PRO A 290 2.58 0.71 22.82
CA PRO A 290 3.10 -0.36 21.96
C PRO A 290 2.15 -1.55 21.73
N GLY A 291 1.37 -1.93 22.74
CA GLY A 291 0.38 -3.02 22.64
C GLY A 291 -0.81 -2.75 21.73
N ALA A 292 -0.98 -1.53 21.19
CA ALA A 292 -2.05 -1.22 20.25
C ALA A 292 -1.95 -2.04 18.96
N ALA A 293 -0.73 -2.33 18.49
CA ALA A 293 -0.47 -3.12 17.29
C ALA A 293 -0.97 -4.58 17.36
N ASP A 294 -1.28 -5.08 18.56
CA ASP A 294 -1.81 -6.42 18.86
C ASP A 294 -3.33 -6.43 19.14
N LEU A 295 -4.02 -5.28 19.14
CA LEU A 295 -5.47 -5.23 19.35
C LEU A 295 -6.22 -6.02 18.27
N SER A 296 -7.14 -6.89 18.67
CA SER A 296 -7.88 -7.75 17.73
C SER A 296 -9.03 -6.98 17.05
N VAL A 297 -8.96 -6.89 15.72
CA VAL A 297 -10.02 -6.33 14.86
C VAL A 297 -10.78 -7.50 14.24
N SER A 298 -12.09 -7.55 14.46
CA SER A 298 -12.96 -8.66 14.02
C SER A 298 -13.71 -8.29 12.74
N TYR A 299 -13.55 -9.13 11.72
CA TYR A 299 -14.17 -8.99 10.39
C TYR A 299 -15.37 -9.93 10.21
N GLY A 300 -15.99 -10.35 11.32
CA GLY A 300 -16.95 -11.47 11.36
C GLY A 300 -16.22 -12.78 11.62
N ASP A 301 -16.09 -13.63 10.60
CA ASP A 301 -15.60 -15.02 10.70
C ASP A 301 -14.11 -15.15 11.05
N PHE A 302 -13.34 -14.08 10.88
CA PHE A 302 -11.92 -14.01 11.26
C PHE A 302 -11.61 -12.72 12.03
N SER A 303 -10.38 -12.63 12.54
CA SER A 303 -9.85 -11.42 13.14
C SER A 303 -8.37 -11.25 12.81
N LEU A 304 -7.95 -10.00 12.65
CA LEU A 304 -6.55 -9.62 12.43
C LEU A 304 -6.06 -8.78 13.61
N PRO A 305 -4.76 -8.79 13.95
CA PRO A 305 -4.19 -7.76 14.81
C PRO A 305 -4.28 -6.39 14.11
N LEU A 306 -4.34 -5.31 14.89
CA LEU A 306 -4.52 -3.95 14.36
C LEU A 306 -3.47 -3.58 13.31
N ARG A 307 -2.21 -4.00 13.48
CA ARG A 307 -1.15 -3.79 12.48
C ARG A 307 -1.51 -4.34 11.11
N ASP A 308 -1.98 -5.58 11.05
CA ASP A 308 -2.32 -6.26 9.79
C ASP A 308 -3.65 -5.70 9.26
N SER A 309 -4.55 -5.28 10.14
CA SER A 309 -5.78 -4.57 9.77
C SER A 309 -5.49 -3.24 9.08
N MET A 310 -4.49 -2.46 9.53
CA MET A 310 -4.11 -1.22 8.82
C MET A 310 -3.50 -1.50 7.43
N ILE A 311 -2.79 -2.62 7.25
CA ILE A 311 -2.27 -3.03 5.94
C ILE A 311 -3.41 -3.50 5.03
N ASP A 312 -4.37 -4.27 5.55
CA ASP A 312 -5.63 -4.63 4.88
C ASP A 312 -6.40 -3.37 4.43
N ARG A 313 -6.66 -2.43 5.34
CA ARG A 313 -7.36 -1.18 4.98
C ARG A 313 -6.55 -0.32 3.99
N ALA A 314 -5.23 -0.37 4.00
CA ALA A 314 -4.39 0.33 3.02
C ALA A 314 -4.49 -0.31 1.62
N PHE A 315 -4.50 -1.64 1.54
CA PHE A 315 -4.67 -2.39 0.29
C PHE A 315 -6.04 -2.09 -0.33
N GLU A 316 -7.11 -2.24 0.45
CA GLU A 316 -8.50 -2.00 0.04
C GLU A 316 -8.71 -0.51 -0.37
N CYS A 317 -8.06 0.42 0.34
CA CYS A 317 -8.05 1.85 -0.04
C CYS A 317 -7.33 2.11 -1.38
N TRP A 318 -6.19 1.47 -1.64
CA TRP A 318 -5.50 1.59 -2.93
C TRP A 318 -6.34 0.98 -4.07
N ILE A 319 -6.80 -0.26 -3.92
CA ILE A 319 -7.56 -0.97 -4.97
C ILE A 319 -8.79 -0.14 -5.38
N HIS A 320 -9.55 0.38 -4.43
CA HIS A 320 -10.73 1.20 -4.73
C HIS A 320 -10.41 2.63 -5.16
N ALA A 321 -9.25 3.17 -4.81
CA ALA A 321 -8.77 4.41 -5.42
C ALA A 321 -8.41 4.23 -6.90
N ASP A 322 -7.84 3.07 -7.26
CA ASP A 322 -7.55 2.67 -8.64
C ASP A 322 -8.85 2.41 -9.45
N ASP A 323 -9.86 1.77 -8.84
CA ASP A 323 -11.20 1.60 -9.44
C ASP A 323 -11.86 2.96 -9.76
N ILE A 324 -11.79 3.92 -8.82
CA ILE A 324 -12.27 5.28 -9.03
C ILE A 324 -11.44 5.97 -10.12
N ALA A 325 -10.10 5.89 -10.05
CA ALA A 325 -9.20 6.53 -11.00
C ALA A 325 -9.44 6.07 -12.44
N GLY A 326 -9.58 4.76 -12.66
CA GLY A 326 -9.93 4.19 -13.97
C GLY A 326 -11.30 4.63 -14.47
N ALA A 327 -12.30 4.76 -13.57
CA ALA A 327 -13.64 5.21 -13.93
C ALA A 327 -13.71 6.70 -14.31
N VAL A 328 -12.85 7.56 -13.73
CA VAL A 328 -12.79 9.01 -14.00
C VAL A 328 -11.62 9.45 -14.90
N ALA A 329 -10.84 8.48 -15.41
CA ALA A 329 -9.61 8.69 -16.19
C ALA A 329 -8.53 9.56 -15.51
N TYR A 330 -8.36 9.40 -14.18
CA TYR A 330 -7.32 10.07 -13.40
C TYR A 330 -6.02 9.24 -13.37
N PRO A 331 -4.82 9.84 -13.51
CA PRO A 331 -3.56 9.10 -13.46
C PRO A 331 -3.23 8.64 -12.03
N TYR A 332 -3.07 7.33 -11.83
CA TYR A 332 -2.86 6.75 -10.50
C TYR A 332 -1.90 5.55 -10.53
N ASP A 333 -0.73 5.70 -9.91
CA ASP A 333 0.31 4.66 -9.89
C ASP A 333 0.03 3.57 -8.82
N PRO A 334 0.73 2.42 -8.87
CA PRO A 334 0.80 1.49 -7.76
C PRO A 334 1.40 2.10 -6.46
N PRO A 335 1.17 1.50 -5.28
CA PRO A 335 1.82 1.92 -4.03
C PRO A 335 3.34 1.80 -4.12
N ARG A 336 4.05 2.57 -3.29
CA ARG A 336 5.52 2.49 -3.20
C ARG A 336 5.95 1.08 -2.83
N GLY A 337 7.01 0.55 -3.44
CA GLY A 337 7.47 -0.84 -3.22
C GLY A 337 7.51 -1.32 -1.75
N PRO A 338 8.04 -0.54 -0.78
CA PRO A 338 8.00 -0.93 0.64
C PRO A 338 6.62 -0.98 1.30
N HIS A 339 5.60 -0.33 0.71
CA HIS A 339 4.20 -0.47 1.11
C HIS A 339 3.58 -1.69 0.44
N LEU A 340 3.77 -1.83 -0.87
CA LEU A 340 3.23 -2.92 -1.68
C LEU A 340 3.75 -4.28 -1.19
N ASN A 341 5.03 -4.38 -0.85
CA ASN A 341 5.64 -5.56 -0.23
C ASN A 341 4.92 -6.02 1.06
N ARG A 342 4.45 -5.08 1.90
CA ARG A 342 3.73 -5.42 3.13
C ARG A 342 2.29 -5.89 2.86
N MET A 343 1.66 -5.36 1.82
CA MET A 343 0.35 -5.84 1.35
C MET A 343 0.47 -7.27 0.79
N ILE A 344 1.51 -7.53 -0.01
CA ILE A 344 1.83 -8.86 -0.54
C ILE A 344 2.18 -9.84 0.59
N ASP A 345 3.00 -9.43 1.56
CA ASP A 345 3.33 -10.25 2.74
C ASP A 345 2.09 -10.62 3.56
N LEU A 346 1.19 -9.66 3.83
CA LEU A 346 -0.06 -9.95 4.53
C LEU A 346 -0.90 -10.96 3.74
N ALA A 347 -1.10 -10.76 2.44
CA ALA A 347 -1.84 -11.69 1.60
C ALA A 347 -1.21 -13.09 1.66
N ALA A 348 0.10 -13.20 1.44
CA ALA A 348 0.87 -14.44 1.49
C ALA A 348 0.74 -15.16 2.86
N ARG A 349 0.82 -14.42 3.97
CA ARG A 349 0.61 -14.98 5.34
C ARG A 349 -0.80 -15.52 5.57
N LEU A 350 -1.81 -15.02 4.86
CA LEU A 350 -3.20 -15.49 4.98
C LEU A 350 -3.51 -16.70 4.09
N LEU A 351 -2.78 -16.92 2.98
CA LEU A 351 -3.05 -18.00 2.03
C LEU A 351 -3.17 -19.41 2.67
N PRO A 352 -2.32 -19.85 3.63
CA PRO A 352 -2.47 -21.17 4.25
C PRO A 352 -3.81 -21.36 4.98
N ALA A 353 -4.33 -20.30 5.61
CA ALA A 353 -5.62 -20.34 6.29
C ALA A 353 -6.79 -20.37 5.29
N VAL A 354 -6.71 -19.56 4.22
CA VAL A 354 -7.71 -19.55 3.14
C VAL A 354 -7.75 -20.89 2.38
N LEU A 355 -6.58 -21.49 2.10
CA LEU A 355 -6.47 -22.83 1.53
C LEU A 355 -7.20 -23.88 2.38
N ALA A 356 -7.02 -23.84 3.71
CA ALA A 356 -7.73 -24.73 4.62
C ALA A 356 -9.25 -24.50 4.66
N GLY A 357 -9.70 -23.23 4.65
CA GLY A 357 -11.13 -22.89 4.57
C GLY A 357 -11.77 -23.36 3.26
N ARG A 358 -11.11 -23.11 2.12
CA ARG A 358 -11.54 -23.61 0.81
C ARG A 358 -11.63 -25.13 0.78
N ARG A 359 -10.66 -25.83 1.38
CA ARG A 359 -10.64 -27.29 1.49
C ARG A 359 -11.79 -27.82 2.35
N GLN A 360 -12.11 -27.16 3.47
CA GLN A 360 -13.28 -27.48 4.29
C GLN A 360 -14.61 -27.30 3.54
N ALA A 361 -14.68 -26.30 2.65
CA ALA A 361 -15.81 -26.08 1.75
C ALA A 361 -15.85 -27.01 0.52
N GLY A 362 -14.85 -27.90 0.34
CA GLY A 362 -14.74 -28.80 -0.83
C GLY A 362 -14.28 -28.09 -2.12
N LEU A 363 -13.68 -26.91 -2.01
CA LEU A 363 -13.28 -26.03 -3.13
C LEU A 363 -11.77 -26.03 -3.41
N ALA A 364 -11.03 -26.97 -2.81
CA ALA A 364 -9.59 -27.19 -2.97
C ALA A 364 -9.27 -28.70 -2.80
N GLY A 365 -8.10 -29.13 -3.28
CA GLY A 365 -7.63 -30.52 -3.20
C GLY A 365 -7.47 -31.03 -1.75
N PRO A 366 -7.57 -32.35 -1.52
CA PRO A 366 -7.45 -32.94 -0.19
C PRO A 366 -6.04 -32.77 0.38
N VAL A 367 -5.92 -32.79 1.72
CA VAL A 367 -4.61 -32.78 2.38
C VAL A 367 -3.78 -33.97 1.92
N ARG A 368 -2.56 -33.72 1.42
CA ARG A 368 -1.64 -34.75 0.93
C ARG A 368 -0.67 -35.21 2.04
N GLN A 369 -0.13 -34.27 2.83
CA GLN A 369 0.82 -34.57 3.91
C GLN A 369 0.59 -33.69 5.14
N LEU A 370 0.02 -34.26 6.20
CA LEU A 370 0.01 -33.62 7.52
C LEU A 370 1.39 -33.72 8.19
N VAL A 371 1.78 -32.64 8.87
CA VAL A 371 2.99 -32.52 9.68
C VAL A 371 2.65 -31.89 11.03
N THR A 372 3.53 -32.06 12.02
CA THR A 372 3.40 -31.42 13.34
C THR A 372 3.39 -29.89 13.18
N ALA A 373 2.61 -29.18 14.00
CA ALA A 373 2.62 -27.72 14.01
C ALA A 373 4.04 -27.16 14.20
N GLY A 374 4.40 -26.14 13.43
CA GLY A 374 5.76 -25.58 13.39
C GLY A 374 6.81 -26.42 12.64
N SER A 375 6.43 -27.53 11.99
CA SER A 375 7.32 -28.30 11.11
C SER A 375 7.15 -27.89 9.64
N PRO A 376 8.21 -28.01 8.80
CA PRO A 376 8.10 -27.86 7.35
C PRO A 376 7.05 -28.80 6.73
N GLY A 377 6.31 -28.30 5.73
CA GLY A 377 5.34 -29.09 4.97
C GLY A 377 5.35 -28.76 3.47
N ARG A 378 4.57 -29.52 2.66
CA ARG A 378 4.44 -29.28 1.21
C ARG A 378 4.10 -27.81 0.94
N SER A 379 4.95 -27.17 0.14
CA SER A 379 4.95 -25.72 -0.08
C SER A 379 4.78 -25.39 -1.55
N VAL A 380 4.12 -24.27 -1.86
CA VAL A 380 4.29 -23.59 -3.16
C VAL A 380 5.23 -22.42 -2.94
N HIS A 381 6.23 -22.29 -3.80
CA HIS A 381 7.06 -21.09 -3.89
C HIS A 381 6.27 -20.04 -4.67
N LEU A 382 5.82 -19.00 -3.97
CA LEU A 382 5.26 -17.80 -4.56
C LEU A 382 6.40 -16.79 -4.73
N GLU A 383 6.78 -16.57 -5.98
CA GLU A 383 7.65 -15.49 -6.40
C GLU A 383 6.79 -14.32 -6.87
N VAL A 384 7.14 -13.11 -6.45
CA VAL A 384 6.48 -11.89 -6.93
C VAL A 384 7.55 -10.94 -7.42
N GLU A 385 7.47 -10.54 -8.68
CA GLU A 385 8.41 -9.63 -9.33
C GLU A 385 8.05 -8.16 -9.09
N GLY A 386 8.89 -7.24 -9.57
CA GLY A 386 8.58 -5.81 -9.60
C GLY A 386 8.74 -5.07 -8.25
N SER A 387 8.09 -3.92 -8.16
CA SER A 387 8.29 -2.97 -7.05
C SER A 387 7.65 -3.46 -5.74
N GLY A 388 8.47 -3.98 -4.83
CA GLY A 388 7.98 -4.60 -3.59
C GLY A 388 7.76 -6.11 -3.71
N GLY A 389 8.21 -6.72 -4.80
CA GLY A 389 8.31 -8.16 -4.95
C GLY A 389 9.16 -8.86 -3.89
N GLY A 390 9.23 -10.18 -3.98
CA GLY A 390 9.87 -11.04 -2.98
C GLY A 390 9.61 -12.52 -3.22
N ASN A 391 9.93 -13.33 -2.21
CA ASN A 391 9.81 -14.79 -2.28
C ASN A 391 9.16 -15.32 -0.99
N TRP A 392 8.02 -16.00 -1.13
CA TRP A 392 7.27 -16.60 -0.03
C TRP A 392 7.07 -18.09 -0.27
N TYR A 393 7.08 -18.89 0.80
CA TYR A 393 6.80 -20.32 0.73
C TYR A 393 5.47 -20.60 1.45
N ILE A 394 4.46 -21.00 0.69
CA ILE A 394 3.08 -21.10 1.15
C ILE A 394 2.75 -22.56 1.50
N ALA A 395 2.55 -22.85 2.78
CA ALA A 395 2.19 -24.19 3.25
C ALA A 395 0.78 -24.59 2.76
N LEU A 396 0.71 -25.69 2.00
CA LEU A 396 -0.52 -26.17 1.36
C LEU A 396 -1.46 -26.94 2.30
N ASP A 397 -0.86 -27.81 3.10
CA ASP A 397 -1.57 -28.94 3.72
C ASP A 397 -2.10 -28.64 5.13
N SER A 398 -1.56 -27.62 5.82
CA SER A 398 -2.00 -27.17 7.15
C SER A 398 -1.61 -25.71 7.39
N PRO A 399 -2.51 -24.85 7.94
CA PRO A 399 -2.16 -23.48 8.35
C PRO A 399 -1.12 -23.41 9.48
N ALA A 400 -0.88 -24.53 10.18
CA ALA A 400 0.08 -24.62 11.27
C ALA A 400 1.43 -25.22 10.83
N ALA A 401 1.60 -25.59 9.55
CA ALA A 401 2.88 -26.00 9.00
C ALA A 401 3.70 -24.79 8.54
N LEU A 402 5.03 -24.93 8.51
CA LEU A 402 5.92 -23.92 7.95
C LEU A 402 6.11 -24.15 6.44
N GLY A 403 6.13 -23.05 5.69
CA GLY A 403 6.64 -23.07 4.32
C GLY A 403 8.15 -23.32 4.30
N SER A 404 8.65 -24.08 3.32
CA SER A 404 10.07 -24.44 3.20
C SER A 404 10.49 -24.63 1.74
N PRO A 405 11.66 -24.10 1.33
CA PRO A 405 12.19 -24.32 -0.02
C PRO A 405 12.42 -25.82 -0.31
N ASP A 406 12.94 -26.57 0.66
CA ASP A 406 13.23 -28.00 0.56
C ASP A 406 11.97 -28.88 0.36
N HIS A 407 10.79 -28.31 0.60
CA HIS A 407 9.48 -28.97 0.49
C HIS A 407 8.61 -28.33 -0.60
N THR A 408 9.21 -27.57 -1.52
CA THR A 408 8.53 -26.96 -2.67
C THR A 408 8.05 -28.03 -3.65
N VAL A 409 6.75 -28.02 -3.98
CA VAL A 409 6.13 -28.92 -4.96
C VAL A 409 5.69 -28.22 -6.25
N ALA A 410 5.65 -26.88 -6.23
CA ALA A 410 5.36 -26.02 -7.36
C ALA A 410 5.95 -24.62 -7.16
N GLN A 411 6.17 -23.90 -8.25
CA GLN A 411 6.52 -22.48 -8.27
C GLN A 411 5.47 -21.70 -9.06
N VAL A 412 5.14 -20.50 -8.58
CA VAL A 412 4.25 -19.54 -9.24
C VAL A 412 4.89 -18.16 -9.20
N ALA A 413 5.06 -17.52 -10.35
CA ALA A 413 5.68 -16.20 -10.48
C ALA A 413 4.68 -15.20 -11.11
N LEU A 414 4.47 -14.03 -10.51
CA LEU A 414 3.64 -12.93 -11.05
C LEU A 414 4.30 -11.56 -10.81
N ASP A 415 3.88 -10.52 -11.52
CA ASP A 415 4.18 -9.13 -11.11
C ASP A 415 3.43 -8.74 -9.81
N ALA A 416 3.99 -7.80 -9.04
CA ALA A 416 3.40 -7.26 -7.81
C ALA A 416 1.97 -6.71 -7.98
N VAL A 417 1.70 -5.98 -9.07
CA VAL A 417 0.37 -5.41 -9.33
C VAL A 417 -0.60 -6.50 -9.76
N GLU A 418 -0.15 -7.44 -10.61
CA GLU A 418 -0.94 -8.58 -11.07
C GLU A 418 -1.36 -9.50 -9.91
N PHE A 419 -0.42 -9.86 -9.02
CA PHE A 419 -0.74 -10.62 -7.81
C PHE A 419 -1.74 -9.88 -6.92
N CYS A 420 -1.57 -8.57 -6.74
CA CYS A 420 -2.52 -7.77 -5.98
C CYS A 420 -3.91 -7.66 -6.63
N LYS A 421 -4.00 -7.57 -7.97
CA LYS A 421 -5.29 -7.59 -8.69
C LYS A 421 -5.95 -8.98 -8.68
N LEU A 422 -5.17 -10.06 -8.66
CA LEU A 422 -5.67 -11.41 -8.36
C LEU A 422 -6.23 -11.49 -6.93
N VAL A 423 -5.47 -11.04 -5.92
CA VAL A 423 -5.90 -11.02 -4.50
C VAL A 423 -7.17 -10.19 -4.30
N ALA A 424 -7.31 -9.08 -5.04
CA ALA A 424 -8.50 -8.23 -5.08
C ALA A 424 -9.65 -8.81 -5.95
N GLY A 425 -9.53 -10.03 -6.49
CA GLY A 425 -10.58 -10.67 -7.30
C GLY A 425 -10.91 -9.94 -8.62
N HIS A 426 -10.01 -9.05 -9.09
CA HIS A 426 -10.16 -8.31 -10.34
C HIS A 426 -9.74 -9.12 -11.57
N VAL A 427 -8.83 -10.08 -11.38
CA VAL A 427 -8.39 -11.02 -12.41
C VAL A 427 -8.85 -12.43 -12.02
N PRO A 428 -9.53 -13.18 -12.89
CA PRO A 428 -9.90 -14.56 -12.61
C PRO A 428 -8.65 -15.45 -12.35
N PRO A 429 -8.68 -16.38 -11.37
CA PRO A 429 -7.54 -17.26 -11.06
C PRO A 429 -6.95 -18.05 -12.23
N GLN A 430 -7.73 -18.28 -13.29
CA GLN A 430 -7.34 -19.01 -14.50
C GLN A 430 -6.78 -18.11 -15.61
N GLU A 431 -6.95 -16.79 -15.48
CA GLU A 431 -6.56 -15.77 -16.46
C GLU A 431 -5.36 -14.93 -15.97
N ALA A 432 -5.01 -15.04 -14.69
CA ALA A 432 -3.86 -14.38 -14.08
C ALA A 432 -2.56 -14.68 -14.83
N ALA A 433 -1.79 -13.63 -15.12
CA ALA A 433 -0.56 -13.66 -15.91
C ALA A 433 0.62 -14.24 -15.11
N ALA A 434 0.52 -15.53 -14.75
CA ALA A 434 1.45 -16.23 -13.89
C ALA A 434 2.35 -17.21 -14.65
N GLY A 435 3.66 -17.14 -14.42
CA GLY A 435 4.59 -18.24 -14.67
C GLY A 435 4.32 -19.39 -13.69
N GLN A 436 4.38 -20.63 -14.17
CA GLN A 436 3.90 -21.82 -13.45
C GLN A 436 4.77 -23.05 -13.73
N ASP A 437 5.29 -23.70 -12.70
CA ASP A 437 5.96 -25.01 -12.80
C ASP A 437 5.62 -25.95 -11.62
N GLY A 438 5.66 -27.27 -11.86
CA GLY A 438 5.39 -28.31 -10.87
C GLY A 438 3.91 -28.72 -10.72
N ASP A 439 3.48 -28.94 -9.48
CA ASP A 439 2.17 -29.48 -9.10
C ASP A 439 1.00 -28.54 -9.47
N ARG A 440 0.36 -28.82 -10.61
CA ARG A 440 -0.78 -28.06 -11.14
C ARG A 440 -2.02 -28.02 -10.23
N GLU A 441 -2.20 -28.99 -9.33
CA GLU A 441 -3.29 -28.93 -8.34
C GLU A 441 -2.95 -27.87 -7.27
N ALA A 442 -1.71 -27.91 -6.76
CA ALA A 442 -1.22 -26.93 -5.80
C ALA A 442 -1.22 -25.49 -6.34
N ILE A 443 -0.77 -25.28 -7.58
CA ILE A 443 -0.81 -23.97 -8.25
C ILE A 443 -2.24 -23.44 -8.35
N ARG A 444 -3.17 -24.28 -8.84
CA ARG A 444 -4.58 -23.90 -8.97
C ARG A 444 -5.19 -23.55 -7.62
N ASP A 445 -4.99 -24.39 -6.61
CA ASP A 445 -5.51 -24.14 -5.26
C ASP A 445 -4.97 -22.83 -4.68
N LEU A 446 -3.68 -22.51 -4.92
CA LEU A 446 -3.07 -21.25 -4.50
C LEU A 446 -3.70 -20.03 -5.18
N LEU A 447 -3.84 -20.04 -6.51
CA LEU A 447 -4.41 -18.92 -7.27
C LEU A 447 -5.89 -18.68 -6.89
N PHE A 448 -6.66 -19.76 -6.68
CA PHE A 448 -8.04 -19.66 -6.19
C PHE A 448 -8.10 -19.20 -4.72
N ALA A 449 -7.13 -19.56 -3.88
CA ALA A 449 -7.04 -19.06 -2.50
C ALA A 449 -6.69 -17.57 -2.46
N ALA A 450 -5.78 -17.09 -3.32
CA ALA A 450 -5.43 -15.68 -3.43
C ALA A 450 -6.67 -14.83 -3.76
N ALA A 451 -7.43 -15.18 -4.80
CA ALA A 451 -8.66 -14.45 -5.14
C ALA A 451 -9.72 -14.50 -4.02
N SER A 452 -9.75 -15.57 -3.22
CA SER A 452 -10.70 -15.74 -2.10
C SER A 452 -10.38 -14.87 -0.87
N LEU A 453 -9.39 -13.97 -0.94
CA LEU A 453 -9.17 -12.89 0.05
C LEU A 453 -10.08 -11.67 -0.21
N SER A 454 -10.48 -11.45 -1.47
CA SER A 454 -11.36 -10.35 -1.87
C SER A 454 -12.79 -10.50 -1.34
N ARG A 455 -13.44 -9.36 -1.06
CA ARG A 455 -14.80 -9.27 -0.49
C ARG A 455 -15.40 -7.88 -0.72
N LEU A 456 -16.70 -7.74 -0.45
CA LEU A 456 -17.44 -6.47 -0.43
C LEU A 456 -17.71 -6.01 1.02
#